data_AF-A0A7J8XZC3-F1
#
_entry.id   AF-A0A7J8XZC3-F1
#
_cell.length_a   1.000
_cell.length_b   1.000
_cell.length_c   1.000
_cell.angle_alpha   90.00
_cell.angle_beta   90.00
_cell.angle_gamma   90.00
#
_symmetry.space_group_name_H-M   'P 1'
#
loop_
_entity.id
_entity.type
_entity.pdbx_description
1 polymer ?
#
loop_
_entity_poly.entity_id
_entity_poly.type
_entity_poly.pdbx_seq_one_letter_code
_entity_poly.pdbx_strand_id
1 'polypeptide(L)'
;MLDRRHIVVAGGACDFEDDPLSVEIYDLETRKWDTCESMPAIFEHSAASMWLSIAANTKTLYAMEQASGITCSFDPISRIWLGPFDLRHDPNIYFSVIGISGDNLIMLGLLGNSENVKDIKIWELKGESLELFKEIGAMPKELVEKLKGEHASLSSIKVSLMGDVLYIYNPEEPQELVVCEIDGRRRVSRWGSLKNATVNDGGRVTERAVLTCADVSLGDLRKAMKSGKGSFNTVNNGILQ
;
A
#
# COMPACT_ATOMS: atom_id res chain seq x y z
N MET A 1 -1.02 1.38 -29.15
CA MET A 1 -1.70 2.45 -28.40
C MET A 1 -0.64 3.18 -27.61
N LEU A 2 -0.66 4.51 -27.56
CA LEU A 2 0.22 5.26 -26.65
C LEU A 2 -0.26 5.01 -25.21
N ASP A 3 0.66 4.62 -24.34
CA ASP A 3 0.41 4.53 -22.89
C ASP A 3 0.22 5.95 -22.34
N ARG A 4 -1.03 6.41 -22.34
CA ARG A 4 -1.41 7.70 -21.79
C ARG A 4 -1.31 7.64 -20.27
N ARG A 5 -0.30 8.30 -19.71
CA ARG A 5 -0.01 8.29 -18.27
C ARG A 5 -0.68 9.47 -17.59
N HIS A 6 -1.25 9.20 -16.42
CA HIS A 6 -1.94 10.17 -15.60
C HIS A 6 -1.42 10.13 -14.17
N ILE A 7 -1.44 11.28 -13.50
CA ILE A 7 -1.37 11.35 -12.04
C ILE A 7 -2.77 11.72 -11.56
N VAL A 8 -3.31 10.94 -10.63
CA VAL A 8 -4.61 11.21 -10.02
C VAL A 8 -4.36 11.64 -8.59
N VAL A 9 -4.94 12.77 -8.21
CA VAL A 9 -5.02 13.25 -6.83
C VAL A 9 -6.48 13.17 -6.44
N ALA A 10 -6.80 12.38 -5.41
CA ALA A 10 -8.17 12.11 -5.01
C ALA A 10 -8.30 12.26 -3.49
N GLY A 11 -9.21 13.13 -3.09
CA GLY A 11 -9.50 13.47 -1.72
C GLY A 11 -8.42 14.31 -1.05
N GLY A 12 -8.50 14.36 0.28
CA GLY A 12 -7.77 15.32 1.09
C GLY A 12 -8.55 16.63 1.19
N ALA A 13 -8.59 17.19 2.38
CA ALA A 13 -9.02 18.56 2.60
C ALA A 13 -7.98 19.22 3.51
N CYS A 14 -7.57 20.44 3.16
CA CYS A 14 -6.96 21.33 4.15
C CYS A 14 -8.08 21.89 5.04
N ASP A 15 -7.78 22.37 6.24
CA ASP A 15 -8.78 22.97 7.17
C ASP A 15 -9.59 24.14 6.58
N PHE A 16 -9.25 24.58 5.36
CA PHE A 16 -9.86 25.69 4.62
C PHE A 16 -10.58 25.28 3.33
N GLU A 17 -10.58 23.99 2.96
CA GLU A 17 -11.28 23.48 1.78
C GLU A 17 -12.54 22.70 2.16
N ASP A 18 -13.62 22.94 1.42
CA ASP A 18 -14.95 22.40 1.73
C ASP A 18 -15.24 21.02 1.09
N ASP A 19 -14.45 20.57 0.10
CA ASP A 19 -14.70 19.31 -0.62
C ASP A 19 -13.58 18.26 -0.39
N PRO A 20 -13.69 17.42 0.66
CA PRO A 20 -12.73 16.34 0.93
C PRO A 20 -12.79 15.22 -0.11
N LEU A 21 -13.72 15.26 -1.06
CA LEU A 21 -13.92 14.25 -2.10
C LEU A 21 -13.44 14.73 -3.48
N SER A 22 -12.74 15.87 -3.55
CA SER A 22 -12.26 16.41 -4.83
C SER A 22 -11.34 15.43 -5.57
N VAL A 23 -11.41 15.41 -6.90
CA VAL A 23 -10.55 14.57 -7.73
C VAL A 23 -10.00 15.39 -8.89
N GLU A 24 -8.67 15.40 -9.00
CA GLU A 24 -7.93 16.06 -10.05
C GLU A 24 -7.04 15.07 -10.79
N ILE A 25 -6.96 15.23 -12.12
CA ILE A 25 -6.13 14.40 -12.98
C ILE A 25 -5.15 15.26 -13.78
N TYR A 26 -3.87 14.89 -13.72
CA TYR A 26 -2.83 15.47 -14.54
C TYR A 26 -2.48 14.53 -15.69
N ASP A 27 -2.70 14.99 -16.92
CA ASP A 27 -2.28 14.29 -18.13
C ASP A 27 -0.83 14.66 -18.46
N LEU A 28 0.06 13.65 -18.48
CA LEU A 28 1.49 13.88 -18.74
C LEU A 28 1.81 14.26 -20.19
N GLU A 29 0.95 13.92 -21.14
CA GLU A 29 1.14 14.24 -22.57
C GLU A 29 0.77 15.70 -22.84
N THR A 30 -0.40 16.11 -22.37
CA THR A 30 -0.90 17.48 -22.56
C THR A 30 -0.35 18.46 -21.53
N ARG A 31 0.20 17.94 -20.42
CA ARG A 31 0.72 18.70 -19.26
C ARG A 31 -0.33 19.60 -18.63
N LYS A 32 -1.56 19.12 -18.53
CA LYS A 32 -2.71 19.86 -18.00
C LYS A 32 -3.36 19.11 -16.86
N TRP A 33 -3.84 19.89 -15.90
CA TRP A 33 -4.77 19.45 -14.87
C TRP A 33 -6.19 19.61 -15.38
N ASP A 34 -7.03 18.63 -15.07
CA ASP A 34 -8.48 18.70 -15.23
C ASP A 34 -9.15 18.21 -13.95
N THR A 35 -10.34 18.75 -13.66
CA THR A 35 -11.22 18.21 -12.62
C THR A 35 -11.95 16.96 -13.11
N CYS A 36 -12.27 16.07 -12.17
CA CYS A 36 -13.00 14.83 -12.40
C CYS A 36 -14.28 14.77 -11.54
N GLU A 37 -15.06 13.72 -11.74
CA GLU A 37 -16.12 13.36 -10.79
C GLU A 37 -15.52 13.13 -9.40
N SER A 38 -16.16 13.70 -8.37
CA SER A 38 -15.76 13.56 -6.98
C SER A 38 -15.70 12.09 -6.56
N MET A 39 -14.89 11.79 -5.54
CA MET A 39 -14.85 10.47 -4.93
C MET A 39 -16.25 10.06 -4.44
N PRO A 40 -16.58 8.76 -4.47
CA PRO A 40 -17.84 8.26 -3.93
C PRO A 40 -18.07 8.73 -2.48
N ALA A 41 -19.27 9.21 -2.17
CA ALA A 41 -19.64 9.78 -0.87
C ALA A 41 -19.43 8.83 0.33
N ILE A 42 -19.33 7.52 0.08
CA ILE A 42 -18.97 6.53 1.11
C ILE A 42 -17.60 6.80 1.75
N PHE A 43 -16.73 7.57 1.08
CA PHE A 43 -15.43 7.97 1.60
C PHE A 43 -15.42 9.32 2.30
N GLU A 44 -16.55 10.04 2.45
CA GLU A 44 -16.58 11.40 3.01
C GLU A 44 -15.80 11.55 4.32
N HIS A 45 -15.95 10.59 5.23
CA HIS A 45 -15.27 10.61 6.54
C HIS A 45 -13.84 10.06 6.52
N SER A 46 -13.42 9.45 5.41
CA SER A 46 -12.10 8.81 5.27
C SER A 46 -11.20 9.52 4.27
N ALA A 47 -11.75 10.31 3.35
CA ALA A 47 -11.01 10.92 2.25
C ALA A 47 -10.04 12.01 2.73
N ALA A 48 -10.31 12.65 3.86
CA ALA A 48 -9.39 13.59 4.51
C ALA A 48 -8.49 12.94 5.57
N SER A 49 -8.54 11.61 5.76
CA SER A 49 -7.82 10.92 6.85
C SER A 49 -6.81 9.89 6.32
N MET A 50 -5.99 9.34 7.23
CA MET A 50 -5.00 8.29 6.90
C MET A 50 -5.64 6.90 6.71
N TRP A 51 -6.98 6.82 6.65
CA TRP A 51 -7.77 5.58 6.67
C TRP A 51 -8.09 5.03 5.28
N LEU A 52 -7.61 5.68 4.21
CA LEU A 52 -7.65 5.11 2.86
C LEU A 52 -6.35 4.35 2.56
N SER A 53 -6.49 3.19 1.94
CA SER A 53 -5.42 2.48 1.25
C SER A 53 -5.61 2.65 -0.25
N ILE A 54 -4.57 3.09 -0.94
CA ILE A 54 -4.59 3.35 -2.39
C ILE A 54 -3.66 2.37 -3.10
N ALA A 55 -4.11 1.85 -4.24
CA ALA A 55 -3.30 1.03 -5.13
C ALA A 55 -3.64 1.40 -6.58
N ALA A 56 -2.68 1.42 -7.50
CA ALA A 56 -2.95 1.78 -8.89
C ALA A 56 -2.11 0.92 -9.85
N ASN A 57 -2.74 0.49 -10.94
CA ASN A 57 -2.07 -0.11 -12.09
C ASN A 57 -2.19 0.82 -13.30
N THR A 58 -1.81 0.34 -14.49
CA THR A 58 -1.82 1.14 -15.72
C THR A 58 -3.23 1.57 -16.18
N LYS A 59 -4.28 0.93 -15.67
CA LYS A 59 -5.67 1.12 -16.12
C LYS A 59 -6.59 1.67 -15.05
N THR A 60 -6.27 1.47 -13.79
CA THR A 60 -7.24 1.65 -12.71
C THR A 60 -6.54 2.06 -11.42
N LEU A 61 -7.11 3.06 -10.75
CA LEU A 61 -6.80 3.41 -9.38
C LEU A 61 -7.85 2.77 -8.47
N TYR A 62 -7.43 2.21 -7.35
CA TYR A 62 -8.28 1.61 -6.32
C TYR A 62 -8.12 2.41 -5.04
N ALA A 63 -9.25 2.75 -4.41
CA ALA A 63 -9.32 3.36 -3.10
C ALA A 63 -10.13 2.45 -2.18
N MET A 64 -9.55 2.06 -1.04
CA MET A 64 -10.18 1.22 -0.02
C MET A 64 -10.21 1.94 1.32
N GLU A 65 -11.36 1.96 1.98
CA GLU A 65 -11.44 2.33 3.40
C GLU A 65 -10.96 1.16 4.26
N GLN A 66 -9.90 1.37 5.03
CA GLN A 66 -9.09 0.31 5.62
C GLN A 66 -9.83 -0.51 6.68
N ALA A 67 -10.72 0.10 7.47
CA ALA A 67 -11.44 -0.62 8.51
C ALA A 67 -12.59 -1.46 7.94
N SER A 68 -13.28 -0.94 6.93
CA SER A 68 -14.44 -1.57 6.33
C SER A 68 -14.12 -2.50 5.16
N GLY A 69 -12.97 -2.32 4.51
CA GLY A 69 -12.63 -3.02 3.27
C GLY A 69 -13.48 -2.59 2.06
N ILE A 70 -14.36 -1.59 2.22
CA ILE A 70 -15.15 -1.04 1.12
C ILE A 70 -14.19 -0.36 0.14
N THR A 71 -14.31 -0.76 -1.12
CA THR A 71 -13.37 -0.37 -2.17
C THR A 71 -14.11 0.16 -3.38
N CYS A 72 -13.59 1.24 -3.96
CA CYS A 72 -14.03 1.74 -5.26
C CYS A 72 -12.84 1.80 -6.21
N SER A 73 -13.11 1.70 -7.50
CA SER A 73 -12.10 1.81 -8.54
C SER A 73 -12.38 3.00 -9.45
N PHE A 74 -11.35 3.71 -9.87
CA PHE A 74 -11.43 4.85 -10.78
C PHE A 74 -10.69 4.53 -12.08
N ASP A 75 -11.38 4.68 -13.21
CA ASP A 75 -10.76 4.61 -14.53
C ASP A 75 -10.33 6.03 -14.95
N PRO A 76 -9.02 6.32 -15.06
CA PRO A 76 -8.51 7.65 -15.44
C PRO A 76 -8.84 8.04 -16.89
N ILE A 77 -9.21 7.10 -17.76
CA ILE A 77 -9.56 7.37 -19.16
C ILE A 77 -11.01 7.82 -19.27
N SER A 78 -11.95 7.02 -18.73
CA SER A 78 -13.37 7.38 -18.73
C SER A 78 -13.74 8.39 -17.64
N ARG A 79 -12.88 8.55 -16.62
CA ARG A 79 -13.07 9.39 -15.42
C ARG A 79 -14.27 8.97 -14.58
N ILE A 80 -14.57 7.67 -14.56
CA ILE A 80 -15.72 7.09 -13.87
C ILE A 80 -15.25 6.27 -12.67
N TRP A 81 -15.97 6.41 -11.56
CA TRP A 81 -15.85 5.53 -10.40
C TRP A 81 -16.78 4.32 -10.53
N LEU A 82 -16.29 3.15 -10.14
CA LEU A 82 -17.06 1.90 -10.03
C LEU A 82 -16.98 1.37 -8.59
N GLY A 83 -18.02 0.64 -8.20
CA GLY A 83 -18.20 0.11 -6.84
C GLY A 83 -19.45 0.68 -6.17
N PRO A 84 -19.58 0.56 -4.83
CA PRO A 84 -18.60 -0.02 -3.92
C PRO A 84 -18.50 -1.56 -4.06
N PHE A 85 -17.29 -2.08 -3.89
CA PHE A 85 -16.99 -3.50 -3.74
C PHE A 85 -16.69 -3.78 -2.27
N ASP A 86 -17.31 -4.82 -1.70
CA ASP A 86 -16.98 -5.29 -0.36
C ASP A 86 -15.90 -6.37 -0.46
N LEU A 87 -14.66 -6.02 -0.12
CA LEU A 87 -13.53 -6.95 -0.19
C LEU A 87 -13.32 -7.73 1.10
N ARG A 88 -14.14 -7.49 2.13
CA ARG A 88 -14.04 -8.14 3.43
C ARG A 88 -14.80 -9.46 3.46
N HIS A 89 -14.28 -10.43 2.71
CA HIS A 89 -14.88 -11.76 2.61
C HIS A 89 -14.86 -12.58 3.92
N ASP A 90 -13.95 -12.27 4.85
CA ASP A 90 -13.88 -12.91 6.18
C ASP A 90 -14.29 -11.90 7.26
N PRO A 91 -15.36 -12.16 8.05
CA PRO A 91 -15.82 -11.26 9.10
C PRO A 91 -14.82 -11.07 10.24
N ASN A 92 -13.78 -11.90 10.34
CA ASN A 92 -12.69 -11.71 11.30
C ASN A 92 -11.69 -10.63 10.87
N ILE A 93 -11.74 -10.15 9.63
CA ILE A 93 -10.86 -9.07 9.18
C ILE A 93 -11.33 -7.76 9.83
N TYR A 94 -10.46 -7.12 10.60
CA TYR A 94 -10.76 -5.83 11.24
C TYR A 94 -10.02 -4.65 10.61
N PHE A 95 -9.01 -4.93 9.77
CA PHE A 95 -8.23 -3.91 9.07
C PHE A 95 -7.65 -4.49 7.79
N SER A 96 -7.66 -3.71 6.71
CA SER A 96 -7.18 -4.11 5.39
C SER A 96 -6.30 -3.04 4.72
N VAL A 97 -5.38 -3.49 3.89
CA VAL A 97 -4.59 -2.66 2.97
C VAL A 97 -4.49 -3.33 1.61
N ILE A 98 -4.36 -2.54 0.56
CA ILE A 98 -4.24 -3.00 -0.82
C ILE A 98 -2.92 -2.58 -1.45
N GLY A 99 -2.51 -3.34 -2.47
CA GLY A 99 -1.35 -3.06 -3.32
C GLY A 99 -1.49 -3.73 -4.69
N ILE A 100 -0.59 -3.45 -5.63
CA ILE A 100 -0.57 -4.05 -6.98
C ILE A 100 0.69 -4.89 -7.19
N SER A 101 0.54 -6.21 -7.41
CA SER A 101 1.63 -7.11 -7.84
C SER A 101 1.44 -7.50 -9.31
N GLY A 102 2.33 -6.98 -10.17
CA GLY A 102 2.13 -7.04 -11.62
C GLY A 102 0.89 -6.23 -12.02
N ASP A 103 -0.13 -6.90 -12.55
CA ASP A 103 -1.43 -6.28 -12.88
C ASP A 103 -2.54 -6.62 -11.87
N ASN A 104 -2.24 -7.44 -10.86
CA ASN A 104 -3.25 -7.96 -9.94
C ASN A 104 -3.31 -7.12 -8.66
N LEU A 105 -4.53 -6.83 -8.22
CA LEU A 105 -4.79 -6.27 -6.91
C LEU A 105 -4.56 -7.34 -5.85
N ILE A 106 -3.77 -7.01 -4.85
CA ILE A 106 -3.62 -7.82 -3.64
C ILE A 106 -4.21 -7.08 -2.45
N MET A 107 -4.77 -7.83 -1.53
CA MET A 107 -5.27 -7.33 -0.25
C MET A 107 -4.56 -8.06 0.87
N LEU A 108 -4.13 -7.31 1.88
CA LEU A 108 -3.66 -7.83 3.15
C LEU A 108 -4.66 -7.47 4.22
N GLY A 109 -4.99 -8.44 5.07
CA GLY A 109 -5.95 -8.26 6.15
C GLY A 109 -5.36 -8.71 7.48
N LEU A 110 -5.65 -7.93 8.52
CA LEU A 110 -5.43 -8.31 9.91
C LEU A 110 -6.69 -9.01 10.43
N LEU A 111 -6.53 -10.24 10.92
CA LEU A 111 -7.65 -11.04 11.44
C LEU A 111 -7.67 -11.05 12.97
N GLY A 112 -8.87 -11.02 13.54
CA GLY A 112 -9.11 -10.99 14.99
C GLY A 112 -9.53 -9.60 15.45
N ASN A 113 -8.74 -8.99 16.33
CA ASN A 113 -8.90 -7.59 16.75
C ASN A 113 -7.53 -7.00 17.07
N SER A 114 -7.47 -5.68 17.30
CA SER A 114 -6.22 -4.96 17.51
C SER A 114 -5.40 -5.48 18.71
N GLU A 115 -6.03 -5.94 19.79
CA GLU A 115 -5.36 -6.46 20.99
C GLU A 115 -4.95 -7.94 20.84
N ASN A 116 -5.63 -8.67 19.95
CA ASN A 116 -5.42 -10.10 19.74
C ASN A 116 -5.48 -10.45 18.24
N VAL A 117 -4.43 -10.03 17.54
CA VAL A 117 -4.24 -10.39 16.12
C VAL A 117 -3.99 -11.88 16.02
N LYS A 118 -4.91 -12.58 15.36
CA LYS A 118 -4.85 -14.03 15.15
C LYS A 118 -3.94 -14.40 13.98
N ASP A 119 -4.04 -13.64 12.89
CA ASP A 119 -3.33 -13.91 11.64
C ASP A 119 -3.23 -12.65 10.79
N ILE A 120 -2.26 -12.64 9.87
CA ILE A 120 -2.13 -11.63 8.81
C ILE A 120 -2.05 -12.39 7.50
N LYS A 121 -3.04 -12.20 6.64
CA LYS A 121 -3.16 -12.98 5.40
C LYS A 121 -3.13 -12.08 4.18
N ILE A 122 -2.72 -12.68 3.06
CA ILE A 122 -2.64 -12.03 1.75
C ILE A 122 -3.54 -12.77 0.79
N TRP A 123 -4.38 -12.02 0.08
CA TRP A 123 -5.25 -12.51 -0.98
C TRP A 123 -4.93 -11.81 -2.29
N GLU A 124 -4.95 -12.58 -3.37
CA GLU A 124 -5.01 -12.08 -4.73
C GLU A 124 -6.49 -11.92 -5.11
N LEU A 125 -6.84 -10.73 -5.61
CA LEU A 125 -8.19 -10.37 -6.05
C LEU A 125 -8.25 -10.44 -7.56
N LYS A 126 -9.30 -11.08 -8.09
CA LYS A 126 -9.52 -11.25 -9.53
C LYS A 126 -10.95 -10.94 -9.93
N GLY A 127 -11.10 -10.75 -11.24
CA GLY A 127 -12.38 -10.46 -11.88
C GLY A 127 -12.67 -8.97 -11.95
N GLU A 128 -13.58 -8.60 -12.83
CA GLU A 128 -13.99 -7.21 -13.03
C GLU A 128 -14.68 -6.64 -11.77
N SER A 129 -15.38 -7.49 -11.02
CA SER A 129 -16.05 -7.14 -9.76
C SER A 129 -15.21 -7.37 -8.49
N LEU A 130 -13.95 -7.81 -8.63
CA LEU A 130 -13.05 -8.13 -7.50
C LEU A 130 -13.55 -9.24 -6.54
N GLU A 131 -14.52 -10.06 -6.95
CA GLU A 131 -15.19 -11.07 -6.11
C GLU A 131 -14.40 -12.38 -5.96
N LEU A 132 -13.36 -12.61 -6.77
CA LEU A 132 -12.58 -13.84 -6.72
C LEU A 132 -11.37 -13.67 -5.81
N PHE A 133 -11.50 -14.16 -4.59
CA PHE A 133 -10.46 -14.17 -3.57
C PHE A 133 -9.67 -15.48 -3.63
N LYS A 134 -8.36 -15.39 -3.80
CA LYS A 134 -7.45 -16.53 -3.61
C LYS A 134 -6.46 -16.19 -2.52
N GLU A 135 -6.51 -16.90 -1.40
CA GLU A 135 -5.45 -16.80 -0.38
C GLU A 135 -4.12 -17.25 -1.02
N ILE A 136 -3.11 -16.38 -0.96
CA ILE A 136 -1.79 -16.61 -1.53
C ILE A 136 -0.71 -16.76 -0.45
N GLY A 137 -0.98 -16.37 0.79
CA GLY A 137 -0.09 -16.60 1.91
C GLY A 137 -0.66 -16.12 3.25
N ALA A 138 -0.11 -16.68 4.33
CA ALA A 138 -0.35 -16.26 5.71
C ALA A 138 1.00 -15.98 6.36
N MET A 139 1.08 -14.89 7.14
CA MET A 139 2.30 -14.47 7.82
C MET A 139 2.62 -15.45 8.96
N PRO A 140 3.85 -15.97 9.05
CA PRO A 140 4.28 -16.78 10.18
C PRO A 140 4.09 -16.04 11.51
N LYS A 141 3.61 -16.73 12.55
CA LYS A 141 3.32 -16.14 13.87
C LYS A 141 4.51 -15.37 14.46
N GLU A 142 5.72 -15.90 14.29
CA GLU A 142 6.95 -15.24 14.76
C GLU A 142 7.14 -13.85 14.13
N LEU A 143 6.75 -13.67 12.87
CA LEU A 143 6.83 -12.38 12.18
C LEU A 143 5.67 -11.45 12.56
N VAL A 144 4.49 -12.00 12.86
CA VAL A 144 3.38 -11.22 13.42
C VAL A 144 3.78 -10.60 14.76
N GLU A 145 4.43 -11.37 15.64
CA GLU A 145 4.92 -10.85 16.93
C GLU A 145 6.03 -9.81 16.75
N LYS A 146 6.96 -10.03 15.81
CA LYS A 146 7.97 -9.00 15.49
C LYS A 146 7.36 -7.70 14.97
N LEU A 147 6.29 -7.80 14.16
CA LEU A 147 5.60 -6.65 13.58
C LEU A 147 4.81 -5.85 14.62
N LYS A 148 4.26 -6.52 15.66
CA LYS A 148 3.65 -5.85 16.81
C LYS A 148 4.68 -4.99 17.57
N GLY A 149 5.93 -5.44 17.63
CA GLY A 149 7.01 -4.74 18.32
C GLY A 149 6.86 -4.83 19.84
N GLU A 150 7.07 -3.71 20.54
CA GLU A 150 6.93 -3.64 22.00
C GLU A 150 5.48 -3.45 22.45
N HIS A 151 4.57 -3.11 21.54
CA HIS A 151 3.15 -2.97 21.83
C HIS A 151 2.42 -4.31 21.86
N ALA A 152 1.46 -4.41 22.78
CA ALA A 152 0.58 -5.58 22.88
C ALA A 152 -0.48 -5.63 21.75
N SER A 153 -0.66 -4.53 21.02
CA SER A 153 -1.68 -4.39 19.98
C SER A 153 -1.07 -4.01 18.63
N LEU A 154 -1.80 -4.34 17.56
CA LEU A 154 -1.51 -3.93 16.19
C LEU A 154 -2.79 -3.39 15.56
N SER A 155 -2.95 -2.07 15.58
CA SER A 155 -4.14 -1.37 15.08
C SER A 155 -4.19 -1.33 13.55
N SER A 156 -3.03 -1.22 12.93
CA SER A 156 -2.89 -0.95 11.50
C SER A 156 -1.55 -1.44 10.98
N ILE A 157 -1.49 -1.61 9.66
CA ILE A 157 -0.26 -1.86 8.91
C ILE A 157 -0.22 -0.95 7.69
N LYS A 158 0.98 -0.71 7.18
CA LYS A 158 1.20 -0.10 5.87
C LYS A 158 2.06 -1.02 5.02
N VAL A 159 1.89 -0.92 3.71
CA VAL A 159 2.56 -1.79 2.74
C VAL A 159 3.23 -0.98 1.65
N SER A 160 4.39 -1.45 1.21
CA SER A 160 5.11 -0.96 0.04
C SER A 160 5.44 -2.15 -0.85
N LEU A 161 5.19 -2.06 -2.14
CA LEU A 161 5.31 -3.17 -3.09
C LEU A 161 6.21 -2.81 -4.27
N MET A 162 7.25 -3.62 -4.48
CA MET A 162 8.17 -3.48 -5.60
C MET A 162 8.23 -4.79 -6.37
N GLY A 163 7.65 -4.79 -7.57
CA GLY A 163 7.48 -6.01 -8.34
C GLY A 163 6.70 -7.04 -7.53
N ASP A 164 7.35 -8.16 -7.22
CA ASP A 164 6.77 -9.27 -6.45
C ASP A 164 7.28 -9.33 -4.99
N VAL A 165 7.92 -8.27 -4.50
CA VAL A 165 8.40 -8.16 -3.11
C VAL A 165 7.58 -7.14 -2.35
N LEU A 166 6.97 -7.58 -1.26
CA LEU A 166 6.12 -6.79 -0.40
C LEU A 166 6.81 -6.49 0.93
N TYR A 167 6.82 -5.22 1.32
CA TYR A 167 7.30 -4.75 2.61
C TYR A 167 6.09 -4.35 3.46
N ILE A 168 5.96 -4.93 4.64
CA ILE A 168 4.85 -4.74 5.57
C ILE A 168 5.43 -4.18 6.86
N TYR A 169 4.85 -3.10 7.38
CA TYR A 169 5.32 -2.49 8.61
C TYR A 169 4.17 -1.94 9.46
N ASN A 170 4.40 -1.89 10.77
CA ASN A 170 3.53 -1.19 11.70
C ASN A 170 3.91 0.30 11.67
N PRO A 171 3.01 1.21 11.28
CA PRO A 171 3.33 2.64 11.28
C PRO A 171 3.55 3.22 12.68
N GLU A 172 3.04 2.57 13.73
CA GLU A 172 3.26 2.96 15.13
C GLU A 172 4.63 2.50 15.66
N GLU A 173 5.15 1.37 15.16
CA GLU A 173 6.48 0.81 15.51
C GLU A 173 7.26 0.43 14.25
N PRO A 174 7.82 1.41 13.53
CA PRO A 174 8.40 1.18 12.21
C PRO A 174 9.81 0.54 12.24
N GLN A 175 10.31 0.01 13.38
CA GLN A 175 11.66 -0.56 13.46
C GLN A 175 11.78 -1.90 12.72
N GLU A 176 10.68 -2.66 12.60
CA GLU A 176 10.68 -3.93 11.92
C GLU A 176 9.88 -3.84 10.62
N LEU A 177 10.51 -4.26 9.52
CA LEU A 177 9.87 -4.44 8.22
C LEU A 177 9.76 -5.94 7.98
N VAL A 178 8.56 -6.47 7.88
CA VAL A 178 8.33 -7.83 7.40
C VAL A 178 8.38 -7.81 5.87
N VAL A 179 9.12 -8.75 5.28
CA VAL A 179 9.26 -8.87 3.83
C VAL A 179 8.64 -10.19 3.39
N CYS A 180 7.90 -10.17 2.29
CA CYS A 180 7.47 -11.39 1.62
C CYS A 180 7.66 -11.33 0.11
N GLU A 181 7.96 -12.48 -0.49
CA GLU A 181 8.19 -12.64 -1.92
C GLU A 181 7.08 -13.50 -2.53
N ILE A 182 6.41 -12.98 -3.56
CA ILE A 182 5.40 -13.69 -4.34
C ILE A 182 6.09 -14.37 -5.52
N ASP A 183 5.90 -15.68 -5.67
CA ASP A 183 6.48 -16.43 -6.79
C ASP A 183 5.68 -16.29 -8.09
N GLY A 184 6.24 -16.80 -9.19
CA GLY A 184 5.55 -16.84 -10.49
C GLY A 184 4.26 -17.68 -10.51
N ARG A 185 3.96 -18.47 -9.47
CA ARG A 185 2.69 -19.20 -9.29
C ARG A 185 1.67 -18.39 -8.48
N ARG A 186 1.98 -17.13 -8.17
CA ARG A 186 1.16 -16.22 -7.37
C ARG A 186 0.88 -16.82 -6.00
N ARG A 187 1.93 -17.25 -5.32
CA ARG A 187 1.93 -17.68 -3.92
C ARG A 187 3.07 -17.02 -3.19
N VAL A 188 2.88 -16.74 -1.91
CA VAL A 188 3.99 -16.32 -1.06
C VAL A 188 4.95 -17.50 -0.91
N SER A 189 6.18 -17.30 -1.36
CA SER A 189 7.22 -18.31 -1.38
C SER A 189 8.21 -18.15 -0.23
N ARG A 190 8.40 -16.90 0.23
CA ARG A 190 9.33 -16.57 1.29
C ARG A 190 8.78 -15.48 2.18
N TRP A 191 9.10 -15.60 3.46
CA TRP A 191 8.90 -14.58 4.47
C TRP A 191 10.23 -14.27 5.16
N GLY A 192 10.42 -13.03 5.59
CA GLY A 192 11.59 -12.59 6.33
C GLY A 192 11.30 -11.30 7.09
N SER A 193 12.29 -10.81 7.82
CA SER A 193 12.21 -9.50 8.47
C SER A 193 13.52 -8.74 8.37
N LEU A 194 13.43 -7.42 8.33
CA LEU A 194 14.53 -6.48 8.23
C LEU A 194 14.37 -5.41 9.31
N LYS A 195 15.49 -5.00 9.91
CA LYS A 195 15.52 -3.81 10.75
C LYS A 195 15.48 -2.56 9.88
N ASN A 196 14.58 -1.64 10.21
CA ASN A 196 14.52 -0.35 9.59
C ASN A 196 15.69 0.52 10.09
N ALA A 197 16.69 0.70 9.25
CA ALA A 197 17.91 1.41 9.60
C ALA A 197 17.72 2.92 9.85
N THR A 198 16.58 3.49 9.44
CA THR A 198 16.32 4.93 9.62
C THR A 198 15.68 5.26 10.97
N VAL A 199 15.17 4.26 11.70
CA VAL A 199 14.49 4.47 12.98
C VAL A 199 15.52 4.34 14.10
N ASN A 200 15.69 5.40 14.89
CA ASN A 200 16.51 5.39 16.10
C ASN A 200 15.64 5.63 17.34
N ASP A 201 16.14 5.25 18.53
CA ASP A 201 15.39 5.36 19.79
C ASP A 201 14.97 6.80 20.14
N GLY A 202 15.69 7.81 19.63
CA GLY A 202 15.37 9.23 19.84
C GLY A 202 14.27 9.79 18.92
N GLY A 203 13.99 9.13 17.79
CA GLY A 203 13.04 9.57 16.76
C GLY A 203 11.63 8.98 16.90
N ARG A 204 11.43 8.03 17.83
CA ARG A 204 10.16 7.31 18.08
C ARG A 204 8.93 8.22 18.27
N VAL A 205 9.11 9.46 18.72
CA VAL A 205 8.02 10.38 19.08
C VAL A 205 7.90 11.59 18.13
N THR A 206 8.92 11.89 17.32
CA THR A 206 8.98 13.15 16.55
C THR A 206 9.08 12.98 15.04
N GLU A 207 9.38 11.78 14.53
CA GLU A 207 9.65 11.57 13.10
C GLU A 207 8.62 10.64 12.46
N ARG A 208 7.87 11.16 11.47
CA ARG A 208 7.03 10.34 10.59
C ARG A 208 7.92 9.65 9.56
N ALA A 209 8.00 8.33 9.61
CA ALA A 209 8.67 7.54 8.58
C ALA A 209 7.72 7.26 7.41
N VAL A 210 8.17 7.55 6.19
CA VAL A 210 7.50 7.14 4.95
C VAL A 210 8.38 6.12 4.25
N LEU A 211 7.88 4.89 4.12
CA LEU A 211 8.55 3.85 3.34
C LEU A 211 7.97 3.83 1.92
N THR A 212 8.86 3.91 0.94
CA THR A 212 8.52 3.72 -0.47
C THR A 212 9.53 2.76 -1.10
N CYS A 213 9.13 2.14 -2.20
CA CYS A 213 9.98 1.27 -2.97
C CYS A 213 9.85 1.60 -4.46
N ALA A 214 10.94 1.45 -5.19
CA ALA A 214 11.01 1.78 -6.61
C ALA A 214 11.91 0.79 -7.33
N ASP A 215 11.54 0.43 -8.57
CA ASP A 215 12.41 -0.34 -9.44
C ASP A 215 13.51 0.60 -10.00
N VAL A 216 14.74 0.38 -9.54
CA VAL A 216 15.90 1.19 -9.90
C VAL A 216 16.84 0.36 -10.76
N SER A 217 16.97 0.71 -12.04
CA SER A 217 17.90 0.02 -12.92
C SER A 217 19.36 0.40 -12.63
N LEU A 218 20.31 -0.45 -13.03
CA LEU A 218 21.74 -0.09 -13.03
C LEU A 218 22.02 1.18 -13.85
N GLY A 219 21.21 1.45 -14.88
CA GLY A 219 21.29 2.69 -15.67
C GLY A 219 20.94 3.93 -14.84
N ASP A 220 19.91 3.83 -13.99
CA ASP A 220 19.48 4.92 -13.11
C ASP A 220 20.49 5.16 -12.00
N LEU A 221 21.05 4.10 -11.41
CA LEU A 221 22.16 4.20 -10.48
C LEU A 221 23.37 4.90 -11.12
N ARG A 222 23.75 4.52 -12.34
CA ARG A 222 24.86 5.18 -13.07
C ARG A 222 24.57 6.66 -13.33
N LYS A 223 23.34 7.04 -13.66
CA LYS A 223 22.95 8.46 -13.81
C LYS A 223 23.05 9.21 -12.48
N ALA A 224 22.55 8.61 -11.40
CA ALA A 224 22.62 9.19 -10.07
C ALA A 224 24.07 9.38 -9.61
N MET A 225 24.93 8.38 -9.82
CA MET A 225 26.37 8.45 -9.51
C MET A 225 27.08 9.55 -10.32
N LYS A 226 26.77 9.69 -11.61
CA LYS A 226 27.32 10.75 -12.46
C LYS A 226 26.88 12.15 -12.03
N SER A 227 25.74 12.29 -11.35
CA SER A 227 25.24 13.59 -10.88
C SER A 227 26.04 14.17 -9.69
N GLY A 228 26.92 13.37 -9.06
CA GLY A 228 27.74 13.78 -7.91
C GLY A 228 26.96 14.03 -6.62
N LYS A 229 25.63 13.80 -6.62
CA LYS A 229 24.73 14.09 -5.48
C LYS A 229 24.21 12.84 -4.77
N GLY A 230 24.54 11.63 -5.24
CA GLY A 230 24.09 10.38 -4.61
C GLY A 230 25.11 9.82 -3.63
N SER A 231 24.74 9.66 -2.36
CA SER A 231 25.44 8.79 -1.41
C SER A 231 24.67 7.47 -1.29
N PHE A 232 25.38 6.35 -1.40
CA PHE A 232 24.82 5.02 -1.14
C PHE A 232 25.60 4.41 0.01
N ASN A 233 24.90 4.11 1.09
CA ASN A 233 25.47 3.36 2.22
C ASN A 233 24.95 1.94 2.14
N THR A 234 25.82 0.97 1.86
CA THR A 234 25.49 -0.43 2.02
C THR A 234 25.52 -0.76 3.51
N VAL A 235 24.35 -0.95 4.11
CA VAL A 235 24.25 -1.49 5.47
C VAL A 235 24.32 -3.01 5.34
N ASN A 236 25.45 -3.59 5.75
CA ASN A 236 25.68 -5.03 5.69
C ASN A 236 24.94 -5.70 6.86
N ASN A 237 23.63 -5.93 6.70
CA ASN A 237 22.85 -6.73 7.65
C ASN A 237 23.01 -8.20 7.25
N GLY A 238 23.70 -8.96 8.11
CA GLY A 238 24.24 -10.28 7.84
C GLY A 238 23.29 -11.27 7.14
N ILE A 239 23.89 -11.99 6.18
CA ILE A 239 23.61 -13.36 5.72
C ILE A 239 22.22 -13.90 6.10
N LEU A 240 21.29 -13.79 5.15
CA LEU A 240 20.19 -14.74 5.04
C LEU A 240 20.81 -16.12 4.69
N GLN A 241 20.88 -17.03 5.66
CA GLN A 241 21.02 -18.46 5.39
C GLN A 241 19.68 -19.06 4.99
#